data_AF-A0A8J3X963-F1
#
_entry.id   AF-A0A8J3X963-F1
#
_cell.length_a   1.000
_cell.length_b   1.000
_cell.length_c   1.000
_cell.angle_alpha   90.00
_cell.angle_beta   90.00
_cell.angle_gamma   90.00
#
_symmetry.space_group_name_H-M   'P 1'
#
loop_
_entity.id
_entity.type
_entity.pdbx_description
1 polymer ?
#
loop_
_entity_poly.entity_id
_entity_poly.type
_entity_poly.pdbx_seq_one_letter_code
_entity_poly.pdbx_strand_id
1 'polypeptide(L)'
;MLDDLTTACPQMIDLSELVRAFADLLRPHEDNADRLDAWTTTARTCDLPHLHAFIRGLENDHDAVYAAVTLPFHNGGTEGVNTKTKRIMRQMHGRASFALLRHRILLA
;
A
#
# COMPACT_ATOMS: atom_id res chain seq x y z
N MET A 1 0.86 9.83 -21.66
CA MET A 1 1.37 8.50 -21.25
C MET A 1 0.26 7.58 -20.75
N LEU A 2 -0.52 7.93 -19.72
CA LEU A 2 -1.69 7.13 -19.33
C LEU A 2 -2.81 7.23 -20.38
N ASP A 3 -3.07 8.45 -20.88
CA ASP A 3 -4.09 8.71 -21.90
C ASP A 3 -3.83 7.97 -23.24
N ASP A 4 -2.56 7.80 -23.60
CA ASP A 4 -2.14 7.07 -24.81
C ASP A 4 -2.35 5.55 -24.66
N LEU A 5 -2.15 5.02 -23.45
CA LEU A 5 -2.34 3.61 -23.12
C LEU A 5 -3.82 3.23 -22.99
N THR A 6 -4.64 4.12 -22.44
CA THR A 6 -6.10 3.93 -22.34
C THR A 6 -6.81 3.95 -23.70
N THR A 7 -6.26 4.66 -24.69
CA THR A 7 -6.84 4.72 -26.04
C THR A 7 -6.66 3.40 -26.82
N ALA A 8 -5.64 2.61 -26.48
CA ALA A 8 -5.29 1.38 -27.20
C ALA A 8 -5.99 0.12 -26.64
N CYS A 9 -6.51 0.16 -25.40
CA CYS A 9 -7.05 -1.02 -24.73
C CYS A 9 -8.13 -0.62 -23.71
N PRO A 10 -9.43 -0.91 -23.95
CA PRO A 10 -10.53 -0.55 -23.05
C PRO A 10 -10.35 -1.08 -21.62
N GLN A 11 -9.76 -2.27 -21.47
CA GLN A 11 -9.44 -2.87 -20.16
C GLN A 11 -8.47 -2.01 -19.32
N MET A 12 -7.69 -1.16 -19.98
CA MET A 12 -6.75 -0.23 -19.34
C MET A 12 -7.48 1.01 -18.77
N ILE A 13 -8.64 1.37 -19.34
CA ILE A 13 -9.51 2.43 -18.82
C ILE A 13 -10.09 1.96 -17.48
N ASP A 14 -10.76 0.82 -17.46
CA ASP A 14 -11.37 0.24 -16.26
C ASP A 14 -10.34 0.08 -15.13
N LEU A 15 -9.15 -0.43 -15.45
CA LEU A 15 -8.07 -0.56 -14.48
C LEU A 15 -7.62 0.81 -13.95
N SER A 16 -7.48 1.81 -14.81
CA SER A 16 -7.05 3.15 -14.38
C SER A 16 -8.06 3.83 -13.47
N GLU A 17 -9.36 3.64 -13.72
CA GLU A 17 -10.45 4.14 -12.88
C GLU A 17 -10.45 3.45 -11.52
N LEU A 18 -10.33 2.12 -11.50
CA LEU A 18 -10.25 1.35 -10.25
C LEU A 18 -9.04 1.73 -9.41
N VAL A 19 -7.88 1.94 -10.02
CA VAL A 19 -6.67 2.39 -9.31
C VAL A 19 -6.86 3.79 -8.72
N ARG A 20 -7.45 4.73 -9.47
CA ARG A 20 -7.75 6.08 -8.97
C ARG A 20 -8.76 6.05 -7.83
N ALA A 21 -9.84 5.29 -7.98
CA ALA A 21 -10.84 5.13 -6.94
C ALA A 21 -10.26 4.52 -5.65
N PHE A 22 -9.35 3.54 -5.78
CA PHE A 22 -8.63 3.00 -4.62
C PHE A 22 -7.69 4.02 -3.99
N ALA A 23 -6.98 4.82 -4.79
CA ALA A 23 -6.07 5.85 -4.29
C ALA A 23 -6.82 6.90 -3.45
N ASP A 24 -8.08 7.20 -3.77
CA ASP A 24 -8.90 8.09 -2.96
C ASP A 24 -9.22 7.52 -1.56
N LEU A 25 -9.28 6.19 -1.41
CA LEU A 25 -9.45 5.53 -0.11
C LEU A 25 -8.20 5.63 0.77
N LEU A 26 -7.02 5.86 0.18
CA LEU A 26 -5.78 6.03 0.93
C LEU A 26 -5.72 7.33 1.73
N ARG A 27 -6.67 8.24 1.52
CA ARG A 27 -6.92 9.35 2.45
C ARG A 27 -7.94 8.87 3.49
N PRO A 28 -7.53 8.60 4.73
CA PRO A 28 -8.42 7.94 5.68
C PRO A 28 -9.62 8.80 6.05
N HIS A 29 -10.79 8.16 6.13
CA HIS A 29 -12.06 8.77 6.51
C HIS A 29 -13.01 7.69 7.01
N GLU A 30 -13.86 7.98 7.99
CA GLU A 30 -14.77 6.99 8.60
C GLU A 30 -15.70 6.34 7.54
N ASP A 31 -16.24 7.15 6.62
CA ASP A 31 -17.07 6.68 5.49
C ASP A 31 -16.34 5.79 4.46
N ASN A 32 -15.02 5.61 4.56
CA ASN A 32 -14.29 4.77 3.60
C ASN A 32 -14.57 3.28 3.78
N ALA A 33 -15.16 2.85 4.91
CA ALA A 33 -15.58 1.47 5.12
C ALA A 33 -16.51 0.98 3.99
N ASP A 34 -17.65 1.65 3.82
CA ASP A 34 -18.63 1.31 2.79
C ASP A 34 -18.06 1.48 1.38
N ARG A 35 -17.19 2.49 1.19
CA ARG A 35 -16.54 2.74 -0.11
C ARG A 35 -15.54 1.65 -0.47
N LEU A 36 -14.83 1.08 0.50
CA LEU A 36 -13.90 -0.04 0.29
C LEU A 36 -14.67 -1.31 -0.13
N ASP A 37 -15.81 -1.59 0.49
CA ASP A 37 -16.65 -2.74 0.15
C ASP A 37 -17.24 -2.61 -1.27
N ALA A 38 -17.75 -1.42 -1.59
CA ALA A 38 -18.27 -1.10 -2.92
C ALA A 38 -17.17 -1.21 -3.99
N TRP A 39 -15.97 -0.68 -3.69
CA TRP A 39 -14.81 -0.76 -4.58
C TRP A 39 -14.38 -2.22 -4.81
N THR A 40 -14.30 -3.02 -3.74
CA THR A 40 -13.89 -4.43 -3.80
C THR A 40 -14.88 -5.25 -4.63
N THR A 41 -16.18 -5.01 -4.44
CA THR A 41 -17.25 -5.65 -5.23
C THR A 41 -17.11 -5.32 -6.71
N THR A 42 -16.94 -4.04 -7.04
CA THR A 42 -16.78 -3.57 -8.43
C THR A 42 -15.54 -4.20 -9.06
N ALA A 43 -14.39 -4.13 -8.38
CA ALA A 43 -13.12 -4.67 -8.84
C ALA A 43 -13.15 -6.19 -9.09
N ARG A 44 -13.95 -6.95 -8.32
CA ARG A 44 -14.18 -8.39 -8.53
C ARG A 44 -14.99 -8.69 -9.80
N THR A 45 -15.92 -7.81 -10.19
CA THR A 45 -16.75 -8.00 -11.39
C THR A 45 -16.02 -7.69 -12.69
N CYS A 46 -14.93 -6.90 -12.63
CA CYS A 46 -14.09 -6.63 -13.79
C CYS A 46 -13.22 -7.84 -14.14
N ASP A 47 -13.06 -8.12 -15.44
CA ASP A 47 -12.19 -9.19 -15.95
C ASP A 47 -10.72 -8.77 -15.94
N LEU A 48 -10.18 -8.55 -14.74
CA LEU A 48 -8.82 -8.09 -14.49
C LEU A 48 -8.12 -9.07 -13.52
N PRO A 49 -7.55 -10.19 -14.03
CA PRO A 49 -7.01 -11.26 -13.19
C PRO A 49 -5.94 -10.82 -12.18
N HIS A 50 -5.12 -9.84 -12.55
CA HIS A 50 -4.10 -9.27 -11.65
C HIS A 50 -4.72 -8.47 -10.49
N LEU A 51 -5.87 -7.81 -10.73
CA LEU A 51 -6.58 -7.08 -9.69
C LEU A 51 -7.26 -8.04 -8.71
N HIS A 52 -7.74 -9.20 -9.17
CA HIS A 52 -8.28 -10.23 -8.27
C HIS A 52 -7.24 -10.74 -7.27
N ALA A 53 -5.97 -10.85 -7.65
CA ALA A 53 -4.90 -11.22 -6.73
C ALA A 53 -4.65 -10.16 -5.66
N PHE A 54 -4.72 -8.88 -6.04
CA PHE A 54 -4.64 -7.76 -5.11
C PHE A 54 -5.81 -7.77 -4.10
N ILE A 55 -7.03 -7.96 -4.58
CA ILE A 55 -8.24 -8.06 -3.74
C ILE A 55 -8.12 -9.19 -2.72
N ARG A 56 -7.66 -10.38 -3.13
CA ARG A 56 -7.41 -11.49 -2.19
C ARG A 56 -6.42 -11.10 -1.09
N GLY A 57 -5.41 -10.31 -1.43
CA GLY A 57 -4.47 -9.77 -0.44
C GLY A 57 -5.17 -8.86 0.56
N LEU A 58 -6.00 -7.93 0.08
CA LEU A 58 -6.76 -7.02 0.95
C LEU A 58 -7.70 -7.78 1.89
N GLU A 59 -8.36 -8.82 1.40
CA GLU A 59 -9.29 -9.64 2.19
C GLU A 59 -8.58 -10.48 3.26
N ASN A 60 -7.39 -11.00 2.95
CA ASN A 60 -6.58 -11.72 3.94
C ASN A 60 -6.15 -10.80 5.08
N ASP A 61 -5.89 -9.51 4.79
CA ASP A 61 -5.50 -8.48 5.75
C ASP A 61 -6.67 -7.52 6.09
N HIS A 62 -7.92 -8.00 6.01
CA HIS A 62 -9.13 -7.17 6.06
C HIS A 62 -9.12 -6.15 7.20
N ASP A 63 -8.88 -6.58 8.44
CA ASP A 63 -8.93 -5.70 9.61
C ASP A 63 -7.86 -4.59 9.55
N ALA A 64 -6.68 -4.92 9.01
CA ALA A 64 -5.60 -3.96 8.83
C ALA A 64 -5.91 -2.97 7.71
N VAL A 65 -6.49 -3.44 6.59
CA VAL A 65 -6.91 -2.57 5.48
C VAL A 65 -8.05 -1.65 5.91
N TYR A 66 -9.06 -2.19 6.60
CA TYR A 66 -10.17 -1.44 7.16
C TYR A 66 -9.66 -0.31 8.07
N ALA A 67 -8.79 -0.65 9.02
CA ALA A 67 -8.19 0.34 9.92
C ALA A 67 -7.35 1.38 9.16
N ALA A 68 -6.60 0.97 8.14
CA ALA A 68 -5.76 1.87 7.35
C ALA A 68 -6.54 2.92 6.55
N VAL A 69 -7.77 2.60 6.12
CA VAL A 69 -8.60 3.53 5.34
C VAL A 69 -9.63 4.29 6.18
N THR A 70 -9.91 3.87 7.42
CA THR A 70 -10.91 4.53 8.28
C THR A 70 -10.28 5.35 9.42
N LEU A 71 -9.10 4.97 9.92
CA LEU A 71 -8.47 5.65 11.04
C LEU A 71 -7.44 6.70 10.60
N PRO A 72 -7.25 7.79 11.37
CA PRO A 72 -6.28 8.83 11.05
C PRO A 72 -4.82 8.42 11.29
N PHE A 73 -4.55 7.13 11.56
CA PHE A 73 -3.22 6.63 11.87
C PHE A 73 -2.47 6.23 10.60
N HIS A 74 -1.17 6.53 10.54
CA HIS A 74 -0.32 6.16 9.42
C HIS A 74 0.95 5.43 9.90
N ASN A 75 1.47 4.51 9.09
CA ASN A 75 2.72 3.81 9.37
C ASN A 75 3.99 4.61 9.02
N GLY A 76 3.87 5.87 8.58
CA GLY A 76 5.01 6.68 8.12
C GLY A 76 6.15 6.83 9.15
N GLY A 77 5.83 7.01 10.43
CA GLY A 77 6.84 7.10 11.49
C GLY A 77 7.60 5.78 11.67
N THR A 78 6.87 4.67 11.77
CA THR A 78 7.41 3.31 11.89
C THR A 78 8.27 2.95 10.68
N GLU A 79 7.80 3.24 9.47
CA GLU A 79 8.55 2.99 8.24
C GLU A 79 9.79 3.88 8.11
N GLY A 80 9.74 5.11 8.62
CA GLY A 80 10.90 5.99 8.72
C GLY A 80 12.01 5.39 9.60
N VAL A 81 11.65 4.87 10.77
CA VAL A 81 12.58 4.18 11.69
C VAL A 81 13.14 2.91 11.06
N ASN A 82 12.29 2.09 10.44
CA ASN A 82 12.70 0.89 9.71
C ASN A 82 13.68 1.24 8.58
N THR A 83 13.41 2.32 7.84
CA THR A 83 14.25 2.78 6.74
C THR A 83 15.61 3.28 7.24
N LYS A 84 15.66 4.10 8.31
CA LYS A 84 16.92 4.54 8.95
C LYS A 84 17.74 3.32 9.39
N THR A 85 17.10 2.36 10.02
CA THR A 85 17.74 1.12 10.50
C THR A 85 18.31 0.30 9.34
N LYS A 86 17.50 0.02 8.31
CA LYS A 86 17.93 -0.69 7.08
C LYS A 86 19.07 0.04 6.38
N ARG A 87 19.07 1.38 6.37
CA ARG A 87 20.16 2.19 5.81
C ARG A 87 21.48 1.98 6.55
N ILE A 88 21.47 2.02 7.88
CA ILE A 88 22.68 1.78 8.71
C ILE A 88 23.20 0.36 8.46
N MET A 89 22.33 -0.65 8.43
CA MET A 89 22.70 -2.04 8.11
C MET A 89 23.36 -2.16 6.73
N ARG A 90 22.82 -1.48 5.71
CA ARG A 90 23.36 -1.47 4.34
C ARG A 90 24.73 -0.79 4.25
N GLN A 91 24.93 0.32 4.97
CA GLN A 91 26.25 0.98 5.07
C GLN A 91 27.33 0.07 5.68
N MET A 92 26.92 -0.95 6.42
CA MET A 92 27.81 -1.91 7.06
C MET A 92 27.90 -3.23 6.28
N HIS A 93 27.39 -3.27 5.05
CA HIS A 93 27.33 -4.48 4.21
C HIS A 93 26.66 -5.66 4.93
N GLY A 94 25.65 -5.39 5.75
CA GLY A 94 24.92 -6.40 6.54
C GLY A 94 25.70 -6.95 7.75
N ARG A 95 26.93 -6.48 8.01
CA ARG A 95 27.80 -6.98 9.10
C ARG A 95 27.58 -6.24 10.43
N ALA A 96 26.33 -6.03 10.82
CA ALA A 96 26.03 -5.43 12.13
C ALA A 96 25.41 -6.48 13.05
N SER A 97 26.16 -6.93 14.06
CA SER A 97 25.56 -7.58 15.22
C SER A 97 24.60 -6.60 15.91
N PHE A 98 23.64 -7.11 16.69
CA PHE A 98 22.70 -6.26 17.41
C PHE A 98 23.41 -5.19 18.26
N ALA A 99 24.50 -5.56 18.95
CA ALA A 99 25.30 -4.63 19.74
C ALA A 99 25.86 -3.47 18.90
N LEU A 100 26.42 -3.78 17.72
CA LEU A 100 27.00 -2.78 16.83
C LEU A 100 25.94 -1.90 16.16
N LEU A 101 24.80 -2.49 15.77
CA LEU A 101 23.65 -1.75 15.24
C LEU A 101 23.09 -0.79 16.29
N ARG A 102 22.88 -1.26 17.53
CA ARG A 102 22.42 -0.44 18.65
C ARG A 102 23.38 0.72 18.91
N HIS A 103 24.68 0.46 18.93
CA HIS A 103 25.69 1.50 19.13
C HIS A 103 25.62 2.58 18.05
N ARG A 104 25.50 2.20 16.77
CA ARG A 104 25.38 3.16 15.67
C ARG A 104 24.06 3.92 15.63
N ILE A 105 22.95 3.31 16.07
CA ILE A 105 21.65 3.99 16.12
C ILE A 105 21.63 5.03 17.24
N LEU A 106 22.14 4.69 18.43
CA LEU A 106 22.10 5.58 19.60
C LEU A 106 23.09 6.74 19.51
N LEU A 107 24.14 6.62 18.68
CA LEU A 107 25.18 7.64 18.48
C LEU A 107 25.02 8.46 17.18
N ALA A 108 23.91 8.31 16.45
CA ALA A 108 23.68 8.96 15.14
C ALA A 108 22.46 9.90 15.13
#